data_AF-A0A837IN45-F1
#
_entry.id   AF-A0A837IN45-F1
#
_cell.length_a   1.000
_cell.length_b   1.000
_cell.length_c   1.000
_cell.angle_alpha   90.00
_cell.angle_beta   90.00
_cell.angle_gamma   90.00
#
_symmetry.space_group_name_H-M   'P 1'
#
loop_
_entity.id
_entity.type
_entity.pdbx_description
1 polymer ?
#
loop_
_entity_poly.entity_id
_entity_poly.type
_entity_poly.pdbx_seq_one_letter_code
_entity_poly.pdbx_strand_id
1 'polypeptide(L)'
;MFKRQKGFTLIELLVVIAIIGLLAGIVLVSLGGARDSARDARIQAALQQTRSVAELVFNNASPLAYTSLCDVANTLNGAHATYGTQLTNLETDINNQGGALPLCFAAGDEYCVSAALATGGILCVDSTGSQGTAACAAVGPCPP
;
A
#
# COMPACT_ATOMS: atom_id res chain seq x y z
N MET A 1 -19.17 -30.48 -56.98
CA MET A 1 -18.08 -29.52 -57.23
C MET A 1 -17.43 -29.17 -55.89
N PHE A 2 -16.32 -29.81 -55.50
CA PHE A 2 -15.63 -29.48 -54.24
C PHE A 2 -14.80 -28.21 -54.41
N LYS A 3 -15.21 -27.12 -53.75
CA LYS A 3 -14.41 -25.89 -53.64
C LYS A 3 -13.08 -26.23 -52.96
N ARG A 4 -11.95 -25.97 -53.62
CA ARG A 4 -10.63 -26.06 -52.99
C ARG A 4 -10.57 -25.04 -51.85
N GLN A 5 -10.53 -25.54 -50.61
CA GLN A 5 -10.25 -24.70 -49.45
C GLN A 5 -8.77 -24.29 -49.52
N LYS A 6 -8.50 -23.00 -49.54
CA LYS A 6 -7.12 -22.48 -49.42
C LYS A 6 -6.66 -22.74 -47.99
N GLY A 7 -5.66 -23.59 -47.82
CA GLY A 7 -4.99 -23.80 -46.53
C GLY A 7 -4.00 -22.66 -46.25
N PHE A 8 -3.80 -22.33 -44.98
CA PHE A 8 -2.74 -21.43 -44.53
C PHE A 8 -1.37 -22.02 -44.85
N THR A 9 -0.43 -21.16 -45.24
CA THR A 9 0.96 -21.54 -45.44
C THR A 9 1.70 -21.62 -44.09
N LEU A 10 2.69 -22.52 -44.00
CA LEU A 10 3.53 -22.64 -42.80
C LEU A 10 4.26 -21.33 -42.47
N ILE A 11 4.63 -20.55 -43.50
CA ILE A 11 5.30 -19.26 -43.32
C ILE A 11 4.35 -18.19 -42.75
N GLU A 12 3.09 -18.18 -43.15
CA GLU A 12 2.09 -17.26 -42.57
C GLU A 12 1.90 -17.53 -41.08
N LEU A 13 1.86 -18.79 -40.67
CA LEU A 13 1.72 -19.15 -39.26
C LEU A 13 2.99 -18.79 -38.46
N LEU A 14 4.17 -18.97 -39.05
CA LEU A 14 5.46 -18.64 -38.44
C LEU A 14 5.61 -17.13 -38.19
N VAL A 15 5.22 -16.29 -39.15
CA VAL A 15 5.29 -14.82 -38.98
C VAL A 15 4.34 -14.34 -37.88
N VAL A 16 3.15 -14.94 -37.77
CA VAL A 16 2.16 -14.55 -36.74
C VAL A 16 2.69 -14.83 -35.33
N ILE A 17 3.24 -16.02 -35.07
CA ILE A 17 3.81 -16.33 -33.75
C ILE A 17 5.02 -15.45 -33.42
N ALA A 18 5.80 -15.05 -34.42
CA ALA A 18 6.93 -14.13 -34.24
C ALA A 18 6.46 -12.74 -33.82
N ILE A 19 5.41 -12.21 -34.46
CA ILE A 19 4.84 -10.90 -34.10
C ILE A 19 4.19 -10.96 -32.71
N ILE A 20 3.43 -12.02 -32.39
CA ILE A 20 2.83 -12.19 -31.06
C ILE A 20 3.92 -12.27 -29.98
N GLY A 21 5.01 -13.00 -30.23
CA GLY A 21 6.15 -13.09 -29.31
C GLY A 21 6.81 -11.73 -29.03
N LEU A 22 7.01 -10.92 -30.08
CA LEU A 22 7.57 -9.57 -29.96
C LEU A 22 6.65 -8.65 -29.13
N LEU A 23 5.36 -8.60 -29.46
CA LEU A 23 4.39 -7.76 -28.77
C LEU A 23 4.19 -8.19 -27.32
N ALA A 24 4.15 -9.49 -27.04
CA ALA A 24 4.05 -10.03 -25.69
C ALA A 24 5.26 -9.63 -24.82
N GLY A 25 6.48 -9.63 -25.39
CA GLY A 25 7.68 -9.20 -24.68
C GLY A 25 7.62 -7.75 -24.19
N ILE A 26 7.14 -6.82 -25.04
CA ILE A 26 7.02 -5.39 -24.70
C ILE A 26 5.99 -5.16 -23.58
N VAL A 27 4.84 -5.85 -23.66
CA VAL A 27 3.76 -5.72 -22.67
C VAL A 27 4.18 -6.21 -21.28
N LEU A 28 5.01 -7.25 -21.19
CA LEU A 28 5.46 -7.78 -19.90
C LEU A 28 6.36 -6.80 -19.13
N VAL A 29 7.22 -6.04 -19.83
CA VAL A 29 8.13 -5.08 -19.20
C VAL A 29 7.37 -3.87 -18.64
N SER A 30 6.36 -3.36 -19.35
CA SER A 30 5.59 -2.20 -18.90
C SER A 30 4.65 -2.49 -17.73
N LEU A 31 4.19 -3.74 -17.59
CA LEU A 31 3.24 -4.14 -16.55
C LEU A 31 3.87 -4.25 -15.15
N GLY A 32 5.19 -4.44 -15.05
CA GLY A 32 5.91 -4.49 -13.76
C GLY A 32 5.78 -3.17 -13.00
N GLY A 33 6.29 -2.08 -13.56
CA GLY A 33 6.27 -0.76 -12.91
C GLY A 33 4.85 -0.24 -12.62
N ALA A 34 3.88 -0.50 -13.51
CA ALA A 34 2.49 -0.12 -13.27
C ALA A 34 1.87 -0.81 -12.06
N ARG A 35 2.22 -2.07 -11.79
CA ARG A 35 1.77 -2.81 -10.61
C ARG A 35 2.37 -2.25 -9.33
N ASP A 36 3.65 -1.86 -9.36
CA ASP A 36 4.31 -1.29 -8.19
C ASP A 36 3.78 0.10 -7.86
N SER A 37 3.51 0.95 -8.86
CA SER A 37 2.81 2.22 -8.63
C SER A 37 1.38 2.05 -8.08
N ALA A 38 0.66 0.99 -8.49
CA ALA A 38 -0.66 0.69 -7.94
C ALA A 38 -0.59 0.23 -6.48
N ARG A 39 0.46 -0.52 -6.10
CA ARG A 39 0.74 -0.90 -4.71
C ARG A 39 1.01 0.33 -3.85
N ASP A 40 1.83 1.27 -4.33
CA ASP A 40 2.11 2.52 -3.61
C ASP A 40 0.85 3.35 -3.37
N ALA A 41 0.00 3.49 -4.39
CA ALA A 41 -1.28 4.18 -4.26
C ALA A 41 -2.19 3.51 -3.21
N ARG A 42 -2.15 2.17 -3.13
CA ARG A 42 -2.90 1.42 -2.12
C ARG A 42 -2.33 1.62 -0.72
N ILE A 43 -1.02 1.62 -0.55
CA ILE A 43 -0.34 1.92 0.73
C ILE A 43 -0.68 3.34 1.19
N GLN A 44 -0.63 4.32 0.29
CA GLN A 44 -1.01 5.70 0.59
C GLN A 44 -2.47 5.80 1.04
N ALA A 45 -3.39 5.11 0.36
CA ALA A 45 -4.80 5.06 0.75
C ALA A 45 -4.98 4.41 2.14
N ALA A 46 -4.24 3.35 2.45
CA ALA A 46 -4.27 2.71 3.76
C ALA A 46 -3.74 3.64 4.87
N LEU A 47 -2.67 4.40 4.62
CA LEU A 47 -2.18 5.41 5.56
C LEU A 47 -3.19 6.56 5.77
N GLN A 48 -3.86 7.02 4.72
CA GLN A 48 -4.93 8.01 4.84
C GLN A 48 -6.12 7.46 5.65
N GLN A 49 -6.49 6.20 5.44
CA GLN A 49 -7.53 5.56 6.24
C GLN A 49 -7.08 5.38 7.70
N THR A 50 -5.79 5.12 7.93
CA THR A 50 -5.21 5.06 9.27
C THR A 50 -5.37 6.39 10.01
N ARG A 51 -5.16 7.53 9.33
CA ARG A 51 -5.48 8.86 9.90
C ARG A 51 -6.94 8.97 10.32
N SER A 52 -7.87 8.57 9.47
CA SER A 52 -9.30 8.61 9.81
C SER A 52 -9.62 7.73 11.04
N VAL A 53 -9.02 6.55 11.14
CA VAL A 53 -9.19 5.67 12.31
C VAL A 53 -8.49 6.26 13.54
N ALA A 54 -7.34 6.92 13.39
CA ALA A 54 -6.66 7.61 14.47
C ALA A 54 -7.56 8.69 15.09
N GLU A 55 -8.26 9.48 14.28
CA GLU A 55 -9.24 10.46 14.78
C GLU A 55 -10.40 9.79 15.53
N LEU A 56 -10.85 8.62 15.07
CA LEU A 56 -11.88 7.85 15.80
C LEU A 56 -11.35 7.33 17.13
N VAL A 57 -10.12 6.81 17.16
CA VAL A 57 -9.43 6.37 18.39
C VAL A 57 -9.35 7.53 19.39
N PHE A 58 -8.90 8.70 18.94
CA PHE A 58 -8.79 9.90 19.77
C PHE A 58 -10.13 10.29 20.39
N ASN A 59 -11.17 10.39 19.57
CA ASN A 59 -12.50 10.83 20.00
C ASN A 59 -13.26 9.81 20.85
N ASN A 60 -12.88 8.53 20.82
CA ASN A 60 -13.52 7.47 21.61
C ASN A 60 -12.72 7.09 22.87
N ALA A 61 -11.54 7.68 23.07
CA ALA A 61 -10.78 7.55 24.30
C ALA A 61 -11.34 8.49 25.39
N SER A 62 -11.25 8.04 26.65
CA SER A 62 -11.55 8.87 27.82
C SER A 62 -10.42 8.71 28.84
N PRO A 63 -9.53 9.72 29.01
CA PRO A 63 -9.51 11.02 28.30
C PRO A 63 -9.19 10.88 26.80
N LEU A 64 -9.47 11.93 26.01
CA LEU A 64 -9.13 12.01 24.59
C LEU A 64 -7.62 11.80 24.43
N ALA A 65 -7.22 10.82 23.61
CA ALA A 65 -5.82 10.51 23.35
C ALA A 65 -5.66 9.49 22.21
N TYR A 66 -4.53 9.54 21.51
CA TYR A 66 -4.11 8.52 20.54
C TYR A 66 -3.36 7.33 21.18
N THR A 67 -3.23 7.27 22.50
CA THR A 67 -2.38 6.27 23.20
C THR A 67 -2.70 4.82 22.88
N SER A 68 -3.93 4.51 22.45
CA SER A 68 -4.33 3.15 22.06
C SER A 68 -4.23 2.90 20.55
N LEU A 69 -3.75 3.85 19.74
CA LEU A 69 -3.60 3.70 18.29
C LEU A 69 -2.51 2.70 17.92
N CYS A 70 -1.39 2.74 18.64
CA CYS A 70 -0.21 1.91 18.40
C CYS A 70 -0.07 0.83 19.47
N ASP A 71 0.48 -0.32 19.10
CA ASP A 71 0.88 -1.38 20.01
C ASP A 71 2.31 -1.16 20.54
N VAL A 72 2.69 -1.90 21.59
CA VAL A 72 4.03 -1.87 22.20
C VAL A 72 5.16 -2.30 21.25
N ALA A 73 4.82 -2.99 20.16
CA ALA A 73 5.75 -3.36 19.10
C ALA A 73 5.96 -2.23 18.05
N ASN A 74 5.44 -1.02 18.29
CA ASN A 74 5.40 0.09 17.34
C ASN A 74 4.69 -0.26 16.03
N THR A 75 3.62 -1.05 16.11
CA THR A 75 2.72 -1.38 15.00
C THR A 75 1.32 -0.81 15.27
N LEU A 76 0.36 -0.97 14.36
CA LEU A 76 -1.02 -0.56 14.66
C LEU A 76 -1.62 -1.48 15.71
N ASN A 77 -2.44 -0.93 16.61
CA ASN A 77 -2.98 -1.71 17.72
C ASN A 77 -4.13 -2.63 17.29
N GLY A 78 -3.78 -3.83 16.84
CA GLY A 78 -4.76 -4.87 16.52
C GLY A 78 -5.63 -5.33 17.70
N ALA A 79 -5.20 -5.06 18.93
CA ALA A 79 -5.94 -5.38 20.17
C ALA A 79 -6.82 -4.23 20.67
N HIS A 80 -6.94 -3.12 19.92
CA HIS A 80 -7.82 -2.01 20.31
C HIS A 80 -9.27 -2.49 20.47
N ALA A 81 -9.91 -2.16 21.60
CA ALA A 81 -11.23 -2.67 22.00
C ALA A 81 -12.33 -2.47 20.92
N THR A 82 -12.39 -1.30 20.30
CA THR A 82 -13.40 -0.98 19.27
C THR A 82 -12.88 -1.16 17.83
N TYR A 83 -11.66 -0.70 17.54
CA TYR A 83 -11.12 -0.56 16.18
C TYR A 83 -10.03 -1.58 15.81
N GLY A 84 -9.73 -2.56 16.68
CA GLY A 84 -8.59 -3.47 16.50
C GLY A 84 -8.63 -4.28 15.20
N THR A 85 -9.82 -4.70 14.74
CA THR A 85 -9.97 -5.39 13.46
C THR A 85 -9.66 -4.49 12.27
N GLN A 86 -10.07 -3.22 12.31
CA GLN A 86 -9.83 -2.25 11.26
C GLN A 86 -8.34 -1.89 11.19
N LEU A 87 -7.70 -1.68 12.35
CA LEU A 87 -6.26 -1.44 12.47
C LEU A 87 -5.45 -2.64 11.95
N THR A 88 -5.82 -3.87 12.33
CA THR A 88 -5.20 -5.10 11.81
C THR A 88 -5.36 -5.21 10.28
N ASN A 89 -6.54 -4.89 9.75
CA ASN A 89 -6.78 -4.95 8.30
C ASN A 89 -5.93 -3.92 7.55
N LEU A 90 -5.76 -2.72 8.09
CA LEU A 90 -4.91 -1.68 7.50
C LEU A 90 -3.44 -2.08 7.51
N GLU A 91 -2.96 -2.59 8.65
CA GLU A 91 -1.61 -3.11 8.77
C GLU A 91 -1.36 -4.27 7.79
N THR A 92 -2.31 -5.20 7.70
CA THR A 92 -2.21 -6.35 6.78
C THR A 92 -2.25 -5.90 5.32
N ASP A 93 -3.08 -4.91 4.97
CA ASP A 93 -3.15 -4.36 3.62
C ASP A 93 -1.81 -3.71 3.21
N ILE A 94 -1.22 -2.89 4.08
CA ILE A 94 0.10 -2.28 3.85
C ILE A 94 1.17 -3.36 3.61
N ASN A 95 1.23 -4.36 4.49
CA ASN A 95 2.19 -5.47 4.37
C ASN A 95 2.02 -6.27 3.08
N ASN A 96 0.77 -6.57 2.69
CA ASN A 96 0.48 -7.33 1.48
C ASN A 96 0.85 -6.58 0.19
N GLN A 97 0.88 -5.25 0.21
CA GLN A 97 1.33 -4.44 -0.92
C GLN A 97 2.86 -4.27 -0.97
N GLY A 98 3.59 -4.84 -0.01
CA GLY A 98 5.05 -4.72 0.05
C GLY A 98 5.54 -3.50 0.84
N GLY A 99 4.64 -2.77 1.49
CA GLY A 99 5.04 -1.80 2.51
C GLY A 99 5.45 -2.56 3.76
N ALA A 100 6.74 -2.60 4.05
CA ALA A 100 7.25 -3.19 5.29
C ALA A 100 6.48 -2.66 6.52
N LEU A 101 6.33 -3.52 7.55
CA LEU A 101 5.56 -3.29 8.78
C LEU A 101 5.46 -1.80 9.15
N PRO A 102 4.25 -1.21 9.16
CA PRO A 102 4.11 0.20 9.42
C PRO A 102 4.60 0.52 10.83
N LEU A 103 5.53 1.48 10.94
CA LEU A 103 5.98 2.01 12.23
C LEU A 103 4.92 2.97 12.76
N CYS A 104 4.46 2.72 13.97
CA CYS A 104 3.42 3.49 14.64
C CYS A 104 3.94 3.96 15.99
N PHE A 105 3.88 5.27 16.23
CA PHE A 105 4.14 5.89 17.53
C PHE A 105 2.97 6.80 17.88
N ALA A 106 2.41 6.66 19.07
CA ALA A 106 1.33 7.51 19.54
C ALA A 106 1.41 7.74 21.04
N ALA A 107 1.20 8.98 21.48
CA ALA A 107 1.02 9.31 22.89
C ALA A 107 0.25 10.62 23.03
N GLY A 108 -0.64 10.69 24.03
CA GLY A 108 -1.47 11.88 24.28
C GLY A 108 -2.17 12.34 23.01
N ASP A 109 -1.87 13.57 22.58
CA ASP A 109 -2.51 14.22 21.44
C ASP A 109 -1.69 14.15 20.15
N GLU A 110 -0.62 13.35 20.13
CA GLU A 110 0.28 13.23 18.98
C GLU A 110 0.43 11.78 18.52
N TYR A 111 0.56 11.60 17.20
CA TYR A 111 0.94 10.33 16.60
C TYR A 111 1.74 10.55 15.31
N CYS A 112 2.52 9.52 14.97
CA CYS A 112 3.18 9.34 13.68
C CYS A 112 3.00 7.87 13.25
N VAL A 113 2.48 7.66 12.03
CA VAL A 113 2.44 6.34 11.38
C VAL A 113 3.17 6.41 10.05
N SER A 114 4.05 5.45 9.77
CA SER A 114 4.78 5.39 8.50
C SER A 114 4.85 4.00 7.93
N ALA A 115 4.93 3.89 6.60
CA ALA A 115 5.10 2.62 5.90
C ALA A 115 6.07 2.78 4.73
N ALA A 116 6.80 1.71 4.40
CA ALA A 116 7.59 1.69 3.17
C ALA A 116 6.68 1.62 1.93
N LEU A 117 7.16 2.14 0.81
CA LEU A 117 6.51 2.02 -0.50
C LEU A 117 7.10 0.84 -1.28
N ALA A 118 6.30 0.21 -2.13
CA ALA A 118 6.67 -0.94 -2.95
C ALA A 118 7.75 -0.59 -3.99
N THR A 119 7.72 0.64 -4.52
CA THR A 119 8.77 1.14 -5.43
C THR A 119 10.04 1.63 -4.72
N GLY A 120 10.03 1.64 -3.39
CA GLY A 120 11.09 2.23 -2.56
C GLY A 120 10.72 3.62 -2.03
N GLY A 121 11.27 3.97 -0.88
CA GLY A 121 10.90 5.17 -0.13
C GLY A 121 9.93 4.86 1.01
N ILE A 122 9.62 5.88 1.79
CA ILE A 122 8.75 5.79 2.96
C ILE A 122 7.73 6.91 2.87
N LEU A 123 6.50 6.63 3.31
CA LEU A 123 5.47 7.64 3.51
C LEU A 123 5.07 7.61 4.98
N CYS A 124 4.95 8.78 5.59
CA CYS A 124 4.40 8.93 6.91
C CYS A 124 3.19 9.86 6.93
N VAL A 125 2.32 9.66 7.91
CA VAL A 125 1.18 10.50 8.25
C VAL A 125 1.23 10.80 9.75
N ASP A 126 0.88 12.00 10.12
CA ASP A 126 0.85 12.44 11.52
C ASP A 126 -0.47 13.11 11.91
N SER A 127 -0.56 13.41 13.21
CA SER A 127 -1.63 14.18 13.89
C SER A 127 -1.82 15.62 13.38
N THR A 128 -0.84 16.20 12.68
CA THR A 128 -0.95 17.59 12.15
C THR A 128 -1.62 17.64 10.78
N GLY A 129 -1.92 16.50 10.18
CA GLY A 129 -2.43 16.44 8.82
C GLY A 129 -1.34 16.37 7.74
N SER A 130 -0.07 16.37 8.11
CA SER A 130 1.06 16.38 7.18
C SER A 130 1.37 14.99 6.62
N GLN A 131 2.02 14.95 5.45
CA GLN A 131 2.63 13.75 4.86
C GLN A 131 4.12 14.03 4.68
N GLY A 132 4.96 13.12 5.18
CA GLY A 132 6.43 13.20 5.05
C GLY A 132 6.99 11.97 4.35
N THR A 133 8.25 12.05 3.92
CA THR A 133 8.91 10.99 3.13
C THR A 133 9.94 10.17 3.93
N ALA A 134 9.91 10.29 5.25
CA ALA A 134 10.82 9.62 6.18
C ALA A 134 10.04 8.77 7.19
N ALA A 135 10.70 7.74 7.74
CA ALA A 135 10.10 6.90 8.78
C ALA A 135 9.89 7.68 10.07
N CYS A 136 8.79 7.40 10.75
CA CYS A 136 8.56 7.86 12.11
C CYS A 136 9.68 7.36 13.03
N ALA A 137 10.28 8.25 13.81
CA ALA A 137 11.33 7.92 14.78
C ALA A 137 10.82 7.90 16.23
N ALA A 138 9.75 8.65 16.51
CA ALA A 138 9.14 8.79 17.81
C ALA A 138 7.70 9.31 17.66
N VAL A 139 7.01 9.50 18.79
CA VAL A 139 5.76 10.25 18.83
C VAL A 139 6.02 11.69 18.38
N GLY A 140 5.17 12.23 17.51
CA GLY A 140 5.26 13.60 17.02
C GLY A 140 4.91 13.72 15.54
N PRO A 141 5.26 14.84 14.89
CA PRO A 141 5.07 15.01 13.46
C PRO A 141 6.01 14.14 12.62
N CYS A 142 5.64 13.95 11.37
CA CYS A 142 6.50 13.39 10.35
C CYS A 142 7.86 14.11 10.29
N PRO A 143 8.99 13.38 10.18
CA PRO A 143 10.27 14.02 9.94
C PRO A 143 10.27 14.73 8.56
N PRO A 144 11.04 15.82 8.43
CA PRO A 144 11.23 16.51 7.16
C PRO A 144 11.97 15.67 6.12
#